data_AF-A0A0F3GYM4-F1
#
_entry.id   AF-A0A0F3GYM4-F1
#
_cell.length_a   1.000
_cell.length_b   1.000
_cell.length_c   1.000
_cell.angle_alpha   90.00
_cell.angle_beta   90.00
_cell.angle_gamma   90.00
#
_symmetry.space_group_name_H-M   'P 1'
#
loop_
_entity.id
_entity.type
_entity.pdbx_description
1 polymer ?
#
loop_
_entity_poly.entity_id
_entity_poly.type
_entity_poly.pdbx_seq_one_letter_code
_entity_poly.pdbx_strand_id
1 'polypeptide(L)'
;MTTFTTSGALADKSGKPHEEVLQVIKTLPCSDVYRRQNIEAVMYHDACGELQVQYRLSREAAKMVMIILMGNLDMSTPEPPPSPTPASSTITRALQLRTSRMGNESIQTVNAKNLHAWLEVKTGYNAWIKRRIEENGFVKDIDYVEVLIKNDQKSIHADSRKRTPDSGRPETEHHLTLDMAKQIAAAERNDKGKEARLYFIACEKEMKRLQSLPPSGPIDFKLSPRGSKGLQALGDILKEVAQNSEAKARLQDELRRKMLQGDAQATVATRKRLGDIA
;
A
#
# COMPACT_ATOMS: atom_id res chain seq x y z
N MET A 1 20.12 9.40 -20.53
CA MET A 1 18.91 9.61 -21.37
C MET A 1 18.15 8.30 -21.46
N THR A 2 17.05 8.15 -20.73
CA THR A 2 16.21 6.94 -20.82
C THR A 2 15.47 6.98 -22.15
N THR A 3 15.86 6.12 -23.08
CA THR A 3 15.25 6.06 -24.42
C THR A 3 13.92 5.32 -24.34
N PHE A 4 12.83 5.99 -24.66
CA PHE A 4 11.51 5.37 -24.78
C PHE A 4 11.21 5.06 -26.26
N THR A 5 10.45 4.00 -26.50
CA THR A 5 10.03 3.59 -27.86
C THR A 5 8.51 3.44 -27.88
N THR A 6 7.87 3.85 -28.97
CA THR A 6 6.42 3.76 -29.12
C THR A 6 6.01 2.44 -29.75
N SER A 7 4.78 1.98 -29.51
CA SER A 7 4.27 0.75 -30.14
C SER A 7 4.16 0.86 -31.66
N GLY A 8 4.01 2.06 -32.23
CA GLY A 8 4.09 2.27 -33.68
C GLY A 8 5.52 2.10 -34.21
N ALA A 9 6.52 2.68 -33.54
CA ALA A 9 7.92 2.47 -33.91
C ALA A 9 8.35 0.98 -33.77
N LEU A 10 7.73 0.24 -32.85
CA LEU A 10 7.91 -1.22 -32.78
C LEU A 10 7.22 -1.95 -33.93
N ALA A 11 6.04 -1.51 -34.37
CA ALA A 11 5.36 -2.04 -35.54
C ALA A 11 6.22 -1.86 -36.80
N ASP A 12 6.72 -0.65 -37.04
CA ASP A 12 7.61 -0.32 -38.16
C ASP A 12 8.88 -1.20 -38.15
N LYS A 13 9.47 -1.39 -36.96
CA LYS A 13 10.70 -2.16 -36.80
C LYS A 13 10.51 -3.69 -36.89
N SER A 14 9.34 -4.19 -36.48
CA SER A 14 9.03 -5.63 -36.54
C SER A 14 8.39 -6.04 -37.86
N GLY A 15 7.94 -5.09 -38.68
CA GLY A 15 7.17 -5.34 -39.91
C GLY A 15 5.78 -5.93 -39.63
N LYS A 16 5.30 -5.85 -38.40
CA LYS A 16 3.99 -6.35 -37.97
C LYS A 16 2.94 -5.23 -37.98
N PRO A 17 1.66 -5.54 -38.23
CA PRO A 17 0.60 -4.55 -38.11
C PRO A 17 0.55 -4.00 -36.68
N HIS A 18 0.31 -2.70 -36.55
CA HIS A 18 0.30 -2.02 -35.25
C HIS A 18 -0.72 -2.65 -34.28
N GLU A 19 -1.85 -3.13 -34.79
CA GLU A 19 -2.87 -3.85 -34.01
C GLU A 19 -2.31 -5.11 -33.33
N GLU A 20 -1.47 -5.90 -34.01
CA GLU A 20 -0.83 -7.09 -33.44
C GLU A 20 0.12 -6.68 -32.30
N VAL A 21 0.87 -5.59 -32.47
CA VAL A 21 1.75 -5.04 -31.43
C VAL A 21 0.94 -4.58 -30.21
N LEU A 22 -0.19 -3.91 -30.43
CA LEU A 22 -1.09 -3.49 -29.34
C LEU A 22 -1.67 -4.70 -28.60
N GLN A 23 -2.03 -5.76 -29.31
CA GLN A 23 -2.54 -6.98 -28.71
C GLN A 23 -1.48 -7.66 -27.85
N VAL A 24 -0.24 -7.79 -28.35
CA VAL A 24 0.88 -8.31 -27.57
C VAL A 24 1.11 -7.49 -26.31
N ILE A 25 1.10 -6.16 -26.40
CA ILE A 25 1.28 -5.30 -25.22
C ILE A 25 0.16 -5.51 -24.18
N LYS A 26 -1.09 -5.64 -24.61
CA LYS A 26 -2.22 -5.91 -23.72
C LYS A 26 -2.09 -7.28 -23.03
N THR A 27 -1.63 -8.31 -23.74
CA THR A 27 -1.49 -9.68 -23.22
C THR A 27 -0.12 -10.01 -22.64
N LEU A 28 0.78 -9.03 -22.52
CA LEU A 28 2.12 -9.22 -21.96
C LEU A 28 2.08 -9.91 -20.58
N PRO A 29 2.78 -11.05 -20.40
CA PRO A 29 2.88 -11.75 -19.12
C PRO A 29 3.85 -11.01 -18.19
N CYS A 30 3.41 -9.89 -17.62
CA CYS A 30 4.19 -9.07 -16.70
C CYS A 30 3.34 -8.64 -15.50
N SER A 31 3.99 -8.33 -14.37
CA SER A 31 3.28 -7.87 -13.17
C SER A 31 2.67 -6.48 -13.37
N ASP A 32 1.59 -6.18 -12.65
CA ASP A 32 0.93 -4.87 -12.70
C ASP A 32 1.86 -3.72 -12.32
N VAL A 33 2.77 -3.96 -11.37
CA VAL A 33 3.79 -2.99 -10.96
C VAL A 33 4.75 -2.68 -12.11
N TYR A 34 5.25 -3.72 -12.79
CA TYR A 34 6.14 -3.55 -13.94
C TYR A 34 5.43 -2.79 -15.06
N ARG A 35 4.18 -3.15 -15.35
CA ARG A 35 3.35 -2.51 -16.38
C ARG A 35 3.20 -1.02 -16.12
N ARG A 36 2.80 -0.61 -14.90
CA ARG A 36 2.64 0.82 -14.54
C ARG A 36 3.93 1.64 -14.65
N GLN A 37 5.07 1.01 -14.40
CA GLN A 37 6.37 1.70 -14.43
C GLN A 37 7.00 1.79 -15.82
N ASN A 38 6.64 0.87 -16.73
CA ASN A 38 7.37 0.69 -18.00
C ASN A 38 6.51 0.82 -19.25
N ILE A 39 5.17 0.84 -19.12
CA ILE A 39 4.22 0.85 -20.24
C ILE A 39 3.13 1.88 -19.93
N GLU A 40 3.09 2.93 -20.73
CA GLU A 40 2.13 4.03 -20.60
C GLU A 40 1.26 4.11 -21.86
N ALA A 41 -0.06 4.21 -21.70
CA ALA A 41 -0.97 4.42 -22.82
C ALA A 41 -1.01 5.91 -23.19
N VAL A 42 -0.85 6.21 -24.48
CA VAL A 42 -0.80 7.56 -25.02
C VAL A 42 -1.74 7.62 -26.23
N MET A 43 -2.60 8.63 -26.27
CA MET A 43 -3.46 8.89 -27.43
C MET A 43 -2.72 9.77 -28.43
N TYR A 44 -2.87 9.51 -29.73
CA TYR A 44 -2.33 10.35 -30.79
C TYR A 44 -3.35 10.49 -31.92
N HIS A 45 -3.22 11.56 -32.71
CA HIS A 45 -4.00 11.71 -33.93
C HIS A 45 -3.24 11.07 -35.09
N ASP A 46 -3.91 10.20 -35.83
CA ASP A 46 -3.35 9.65 -37.06
C ASP A 46 -3.41 10.67 -38.22
N ALA A 47 -2.90 10.27 -39.39
CA ALA A 47 -2.91 11.11 -40.59
C ALA A 47 -4.32 11.46 -41.11
N CYS A 48 -5.34 10.70 -40.68
CA CYS A 48 -6.75 10.95 -41.00
C CYS A 48 -7.43 11.88 -39.97
N GLY A 49 -6.73 12.23 -38.89
CA GLY A 49 -7.24 13.06 -37.79
C GLY A 49 -8.00 12.27 -36.72
N GLU A 50 -8.08 10.94 -36.83
CA GLU A 50 -8.76 10.11 -35.84
C GLU A 50 -7.87 9.87 -34.62
N LEU A 51 -8.50 9.74 -33.44
CA LEU A 51 -7.81 9.51 -32.19
C LEU A 51 -7.47 8.02 -32.04
N GLN A 52 -6.19 7.68 -32.12
CA GLN A 52 -5.67 6.33 -32.01
C GLN A 52 -4.89 6.11 -30.71
N VAL A 53 -4.88 4.87 -30.22
CA VAL A 53 -4.16 4.46 -29.01
C VAL A 53 -2.76 3.98 -29.40
N GLN A 54 -1.73 4.49 -28.72
CA GLN A 54 -0.36 3.98 -28.77
C GLN A 54 0.15 3.72 -27.35
N TYR A 55 1.19 2.91 -27.21
CA TYR A 55 1.90 2.75 -25.94
C TYR A 55 3.29 3.35 -26.03
N ARG A 56 3.72 4.02 -24.96
CA ARG A 56 5.11 4.40 -24.72
C ARG A 56 5.74 3.35 -23.82
N LEU A 57 6.80 2.72 -24.31
CA LEU A 57 7.48 1.62 -23.65
C LEU A 57 8.90 2.03 -23.24
N SER A 58 9.32 1.62 -22.05
CA SER A 58 10.74 1.62 -21.69
C SER A 58 11.53 0.70 -22.63
N ARG A 59 12.84 0.88 -22.72
CA ARG A 59 13.73 0.03 -23.52
C ARG A 59 13.53 -1.47 -23.21
N GLU A 60 13.24 -1.79 -21.95
CA GLU A 60 13.13 -3.17 -21.46
C GLU A 60 11.76 -3.76 -21.79
N ALA A 61 10.69 -2.97 -21.68
CA ALA A 61 9.37 -3.37 -22.15
C ALA A 61 9.33 -3.53 -23.68
N ALA A 62 10.01 -2.64 -24.42
CA ALA A 62 10.13 -2.74 -25.88
C ALA A 62 10.85 -4.02 -26.33
N LYS A 63 11.92 -4.43 -25.63
CA LYS A 63 12.62 -5.70 -25.89
C LYS A 63 11.71 -6.90 -25.68
N MET A 64 10.95 -6.94 -24.59
CA MET A 64 10.00 -8.04 -24.32
C MET A 64 8.94 -8.18 -25.41
N VAL A 65 8.36 -7.06 -25.84
CA VAL A 65 7.39 -7.05 -26.93
C VAL A 65 8.00 -7.57 -28.23
N MET A 66 9.23 -7.15 -28.56
CA MET A 66 9.92 -7.62 -29.77
C MET A 66 10.27 -9.12 -29.75
N ILE A 67 10.66 -9.65 -28.59
CA ILE A 67 10.93 -11.09 -28.41
C ILE A 67 9.67 -11.92 -28.73
N ILE A 68 8.52 -11.48 -28.22
CA ILE A 68 7.23 -12.15 -28.46
C ILE A 68 6.81 -12.01 -29.94
N LEU A 69 6.97 -10.82 -30.53
CA LEU A 69 6.60 -10.58 -31.93
C LEU A 69 7.48 -11.34 -32.93
N MET A 70 8.76 -11.58 -32.60
CA MET A 70 9.73 -12.26 -33.47
C MET A 70 9.82 -13.77 -33.24
N GLY A 71 9.01 -14.34 -32.34
CA GLY A 71 8.93 -15.79 -32.13
C GLY A 71 10.17 -16.44 -31.49
N ASN A 72 11.17 -15.66 -31.08
CA ASN A 72 12.39 -16.16 -30.44
C ASN A 72 12.18 -16.26 -28.92
N LEU A 73 11.29 -17.15 -28.48
CA LEU A 73 11.22 -17.54 -27.07
C LEU A 73 12.41 -18.46 -26.73
N ASP A 74 13.59 -17.88 -26.57
CA ASP A 74 14.54 -18.35 -25.56
C ASP A 74 14.47 -17.36 -24.40
N MET A 75 13.65 -17.71 -23.41
CA MET A 75 13.50 -16.97 -22.14
C MET A 75 14.63 -17.33 -21.18
N SER A 76 15.89 -17.32 -21.64
CA SER A 76 17.03 -17.01 -20.78
C SER A 76 16.99 -15.51 -20.48
N THR A 77 16.03 -15.17 -19.63
CA THR A 77 15.97 -13.91 -18.90
C THR A 77 17.38 -13.52 -18.46
N PRO A 78 17.85 -12.28 -18.66
CA PRO A 78 18.66 -11.70 -17.61
C PRO A 78 17.72 -11.69 -16.41
N GLU A 79 17.84 -12.72 -15.55
CA GLU A 79 17.20 -12.68 -14.25
C GLU A 79 17.45 -11.28 -13.70
N PRO A 80 16.40 -10.52 -13.31
CA PRO A 80 16.66 -9.41 -12.41
C PRO A 80 17.52 -10.00 -11.28
N PRO A 81 18.70 -9.43 -10.97
CA PRO A 81 19.55 -9.97 -9.91
C PRO A 81 18.66 -10.25 -8.71
N PRO A 82 18.65 -11.48 -8.18
CA PRO A 82 17.51 -12.09 -7.51
C PRO A 82 16.84 -11.12 -6.55
N SER A 83 15.74 -10.51 -7.00
CA SER A 83 14.78 -9.87 -6.11
C SER A 83 14.08 -11.02 -5.38
N PRO A 84 14.17 -11.09 -4.05
CA PRO A 84 13.83 -12.28 -3.28
C PRO A 84 12.33 -12.57 -3.34
N THR A 85 11.90 -13.42 -4.27
CA THR A 85 10.50 -13.85 -4.35
C THR A 85 10.46 -15.34 -4.67
N PRO A 86 10.47 -16.15 -3.60
CA PRO A 86 9.20 -16.64 -3.04
C PRO A 86 8.90 -16.18 -1.59
N ALA A 87 9.76 -15.37 -0.97
CA ALA A 87 9.56 -14.91 0.42
C ALA A 87 8.56 -13.76 0.56
N SER A 88 8.36 -12.92 -0.47
CA SER A 88 7.55 -11.70 -0.37
C SER A 88 6.05 -11.98 -0.16
N SER A 89 5.53 -13.12 -0.61
CA SER A 89 4.16 -13.57 -0.30
C SER A 89 4.07 -14.25 1.07
N THR A 90 5.14 -14.90 1.53
CA THR A 90 5.18 -15.66 2.78
C THR A 90 5.34 -14.76 4.00
N ILE A 91 6.28 -13.81 3.99
CA ILE A 91 6.52 -12.90 5.12
C ILE A 91 5.34 -11.92 5.28
N THR A 92 4.87 -11.30 4.19
CA THR A 92 3.75 -10.34 4.23
C THR A 92 2.45 -11.01 4.69
N ARG A 93 2.20 -12.26 4.27
CA ARG A 93 1.01 -13.03 4.68
C ARG A 93 1.14 -13.58 6.10
N ALA A 94 2.34 -13.99 6.52
CA ALA A 94 2.59 -14.50 7.88
C ALA A 94 2.48 -13.41 8.94
N LEU A 95 2.82 -12.16 8.61
CA LEU A 95 2.77 -11.06 9.57
C LEU A 95 1.35 -10.49 9.80
N GLN A 96 0.34 -10.95 9.04
CA GLN A 96 -1.09 -10.61 9.17
C GLN A 96 -1.30 -9.16 9.64
N LEU A 97 -0.87 -8.21 8.83
CA LEU A 97 -0.85 -6.78 9.18
C LEU A 97 -2.24 -6.32 9.66
N ARG A 98 -2.29 -5.76 10.87
CA ARG A 98 -3.50 -5.19 11.47
C ARG A 98 -3.29 -3.73 11.82
N THR A 99 -4.33 -2.93 11.67
CA THR A 99 -4.33 -1.56 12.19
C THR A 99 -4.65 -1.62 13.69
N SER A 100 -3.72 -1.17 14.53
CA SER A 100 -3.95 -1.01 15.98
C SER A 100 -3.80 0.46 16.35
N ARG A 101 -4.51 0.88 17.41
CA ARG A 101 -4.40 2.25 17.94
C ARG A 101 -3.25 2.29 18.95
N MET A 102 -2.22 3.08 18.66
CA MET A 102 -1.12 3.35 19.59
C MET A 102 -1.12 4.86 19.89
N GLY A 103 -1.38 5.22 21.15
CA GLY A 103 -1.66 6.62 21.51
C GLY A 103 -2.88 7.18 20.78
N ASN A 104 -2.67 8.27 20.03
CA ASN A 104 -3.69 8.95 19.21
C ASN A 104 -3.66 8.55 17.73
N GLU A 105 -2.73 7.70 17.30
CA GLU A 105 -2.54 7.34 15.89
C GLU A 105 -2.92 5.87 15.61
N SER A 106 -3.36 5.63 14.38
CA SER A 106 -3.69 4.27 13.88
C SER A 106 -2.50 3.77 13.08
N ILE A 107 -1.74 2.82 13.62
CA ILE A 107 -0.48 2.34 13.05
C ILE A 107 -0.65 0.88 12.59
N GLN A 108 0.03 0.51 11.50
CA GLN A 108 0.12 -0.88 11.08
C GLN A 108 0.99 -1.68 12.05
N THR A 109 0.43 -2.77 12.55
CA THR A 109 1.01 -3.62 13.58
C THR A 109 0.98 -5.09 13.18
N VAL A 110 1.87 -5.86 13.77
CA VAL A 110 2.05 -7.29 13.56
C VAL A 110 1.68 -8.02 14.85
N ASN A 111 0.95 -9.13 14.74
CA ASN A 111 0.72 -9.98 15.90
C ASN A 111 1.98 -10.78 16.25
N ALA A 112 2.44 -10.64 17.50
CA ALA A 112 3.68 -11.29 17.95
C ALA A 112 3.59 -12.83 17.99
N LYS A 113 2.41 -13.43 18.20
CA LYS A 113 2.27 -14.89 18.16
C LYS A 113 2.41 -15.43 16.75
N ASN A 114 1.86 -14.72 15.76
CA ASN A 114 2.05 -15.08 14.36
C ASN A 114 3.52 -14.98 13.97
N LEU A 115 4.21 -13.92 14.41
CA LEU A 115 5.65 -13.78 14.23
C LEU A 115 6.43 -14.91 14.89
N HIS A 116 6.09 -15.27 16.13
CA HIS A 116 6.70 -16.38 16.87
C HIS A 116 6.55 -17.72 16.14
N ALA A 117 5.35 -18.00 15.66
CA ALA A 117 5.05 -19.21 14.90
C ALA A 117 5.81 -19.24 13.55
N TRP A 118 5.83 -18.12 12.83
CA TRP A 118 6.55 -18.00 11.56
C TRP A 118 8.07 -18.15 11.73
N LEU A 119 8.62 -17.62 12.82
CA LEU A 119 10.04 -17.78 13.15
C LEU A 119 10.39 -19.18 13.64
N GLU A 120 9.41 -20.07 13.87
CA GLU A 120 9.62 -21.43 14.37
C GLU A 120 10.45 -21.48 15.66
N VAL A 121 10.21 -20.52 16.56
CA VAL A 121 10.96 -20.43 17.82
C VAL A 121 10.49 -21.51 18.79
N LYS A 122 11.44 -22.31 19.28
CA LYS A 122 11.16 -23.43 20.19
C LYS A 122 10.77 -22.99 21.61
N THR A 123 11.24 -21.83 22.06
CA THR A 123 10.89 -21.29 23.38
C THR A 123 9.42 -20.88 23.40
N GLY A 124 8.70 -21.16 24.49
CA GLY A 124 7.31 -20.76 24.63
C GLY A 124 7.10 -19.25 24.48
N TYR A 125 6.00 -18.86 23.83
CA TYR A 125 5.70 -17.48 23.42
C TYR A 125 5.91 -16.43 24.53
N ASN A 126 5.33 -16.63 25.72
CA ASN A 126 5.41 -15.65 26.81
C ASN A 126 6.85 -15.40 27.29
N ALA A 127 7.65 -16.46 27.42
CA ALA A 127 9.05 -16.34 27.81
C ALA A 127 9.88 -15.70 26.69
N TRP A 128 9.57 -16.06 25.44
CA TRP A 128 10.24 -15.50 24.26
C TRP A 128 10.00 -14.00 24.12
N ILE A 129 8.74 -13.54 24.13
CA ILE A 129 8.42 -12.13 23.88
C ILE A 129 8.95 -11.23 25.00
N LYS A 130 8.83 -11.67 26.26
CA LYS A 130 9.37 -10.93 27.41
C LYS A 130 10.88 -10.76 27.29
N ARG A 131 11.59 -11.85 26.97
CA ARG A 131 13.05 -11.81 26.75
C ARG A 131 13.44 -10.87 25.61
N ARG A 132 12.72 -10.88 24.49
CA ARG A 132 13.00 -9.98 23.35
C ARG A 132 12.71 -8.52 23.66
N ILE A 133 11.70 -8.23 24.48
CA ILE A 133 11.43 -6.87 24.98
C ILE A 133 12.59 -6.38 25.85
N GLU A 134 13.05 -7.20 26.80
CA GLU A 134 14.14 -6.86 27.71
C GLU A 134 15.50 -6.72 27.00
N GLU A 135 15.86 -7.66 26.13
CA GLU A 135 17.16 -7.67 25.42
C GLU A 135 17.34 -6.44 24.51
N ASN A 136 16.26 -5.98 23.89
CA ASN A 136 16.29 -4.88 22.91
C ASN A 136 15.83 -3.53 23.48
N GLY A 137 15.33 -3.50 24.72
CA GLY A 137 14.85 -2.28 25.36
C GLY A 137 13.57 -1.71 24.76
N PHE A 138 12.67 -2.56 24.24
CA PHE A 138 11.40 -2.10 23.64
C PHE A 138 10.46 -1.50 24.68
N VAL A 139 9.75 -0.43 24.30
CA VAL A 139 8.89 0.33 25.21
C VAL A 139 7.42 0.13 24.88
N LYS A 140 6.61 -0.17 25.90
CA LYS A 140 5.15 -0.29 25.77
C LYS A 140 4.53 1.04 25.32
N ASP A 141 3.50 0.94 24.48
CA ASP A 141 2.78 2.05 23.84
C ASP A 141 3.63 2.89 22.85
N ILE A 142 4.89 2.49 22.61
CA ILE A 142 5.77 3.03 21.56
C ILE A 142 6.05 1.93 20.52
N ASP A 143 6.64 0.83 20.96
CA ASP A 143 7.06 -0.28 20.10
C ASP A 143 6.01 -1.40 20.01
N TYR A 144 5.18 -1.54 21.04
CA TYR A 144 4.12 -2.53 21.08
C TYR A 144 2.96 -2.14 22.01
N VAL A 145 1.80 -2.78 21.80
CA VAL A 145 0.66 -2.73 22.71
C VAL A 145 0.25 -4.13 23.15
N GLU A 146 -0.21 -4.24 24.39
CA GLU A 146 -0.74 -5.48 24.96
C GLU A 146 -2.26 -5.51 24.81
N VAL A 147 -2.78 -6.60 24.25
CA VAL A 147 -4.20 -6.85 24.07
C VAL A 147 -4.59 -8.03 24.94
N LEU A 148 -5.43 -7.78 25.95
CA LEU A 148 -6.00 -8.86 26.76
C LEU A 148 -7.15 -9.51 25.99
N ILE A 149 -7.00 -10.79 25.67
CA ILE A 149 -8.08 -11.62 25.16
C ILE A 149 -8.82 -12.23 26.33
N LYS A 150 -10.09 -11.85 26.46
CA LYS A 150 -11.02 -12.51 27.38
C LYS A 150 -11.53 -13.77 26.69
N ASN A 151 -11.25 -14.92 27.30
CA ASN A 151 -11.87 -16.17 26.88
C ASN A 151 -13.28 -16.19 27.48
N ASP A 152 -14.28 -15.78 26.71
CA ASP A 152 -15.70 -15.83 27.12
C ASP A 152 -16.27 -17.27 27.14
N GLN A 153 -15.42 -18.28 26.93
CA GLN A 153 -15.80 -19.68 27.11
C GLN A 153 -15.87 -20.01 28.61
N LYS A 154 -17.00 -19.66 29.24
CA LYS A 154 -17.48 -20.40 30.41
C LYS A 154 -17.48 -21.88 30.05
N SER A 155 -16.61 -22.66 30.68
CA SER A 155 -16.74 -24.11 30.68
C SER A 155 -18.11 -24.45 31.31
N ILE A 156 -19.05 -24.93 30.50
CA ILE A 156 -20.39 -25.36 30.96
C ILE A 156 -20.29 -26.63 31.85
N HIS A 157 -19.12 -27.26 31.92
CA HIS A 157 -18.84 -28.41 32.78
C HIS A 157 -18.08 -28.03 34.05
N ALA A 158 -18.69 -27.22 34.90
CA ALA A 158 -18.26 -27.10 36.29
C ALA A 158 -18.82 -28.28 37.10
N ASP A 159 -18.05 -29.36 37.22
CA ASP A 159 -18.27 -30.34 38.30
C ASP A 159 -18.19 -29.60 39.63
N SER A 160 -19.32 -29.56 40.34
CA SER A 160 -19.60 -28.70 41.50
C SER A 160 -18.75 -29.01 42.74
N ARG A 161 -17.75 -29.89 42.61
CA ARG A 161 -16.90 -30.40 43.70
C ARG A 161 -15.48 -29.87 43.71
N LYS A 162 -15.02 -29.13 42.69
CA LYS A 162 -13.72 -28.43 42.73
C LYS A 162 -13.91 -26.94 43.04
N ARG A 163 -13.56 -26.53 44.28
CA ARG A 163 -13.42 -25.12 44.69
C ARG A 163 -12.13 -24.49 44.14
N THR A 164 -11.91 -24.60 42.84
CA THR A 164 -10.94 -23.75 42.15
C THR A 164 -11.75 -23.01 41.10
N PRO A 165 -11.91 -21.68 41.18
CA PRO A 165 -12.45 -20.94 40.06
C PRO A 165 -11.54 -21.28 38.88
N ASP A 166 -12.11 -21.90 37.84
CA ASP A 166 -11.46 -22.02 36.53
C ASP A 166 -11.46 -20.63 35.88
N SER A 167 -10.90 -19.65 36.60
CA SER A 167 -10.64 -18.31 36.11
C SER A 167 -9.38 -18.42 35.26
N GLY A 168 -9.53 -18.97 34.06
CA GLY A 168 -8.48 -18.99 33.07
C GLY A 168 -7.90 -17.59 32.98
N ARG A 169 -6.60 -17.46 33.31
CA ARG A 169 -5.90 -16.18 33.26
C ARG A 169 -6.09 -15.61 31.86
N PRO A 170 -6.58 -14.37 31.70
CA PRO A 170 -6.80 -13.78 30.38
C PRO A 170 -5.49 -13.84 29.59
N GLU A 171 -5.57 -14.34 28.36
CA GLU A 171 -4.40 -14.50 27.53
C GLU A 171 -3.97 -13.12 27.01
N THR A 172 -2.67 -12.82 27.09
CA THR A 172 -2.14 -11.54 26.65
C THR A 172 -1.48 -11.70 25.28
N GLU A 173 -1.97 -10.96 24.30
CA GLU A 173 -1.34 -10.83 22.99
C GLU A 173 -0.57 -9.52 22.87
N HIS A 174 0.47 -9.52 22.05
CA HIS A 174 1.27 -8.32 21.80
C HIS A 174 1.14 -7.96 20.32
N HIS A 175 0.75 -6.71 20.06
CA HIS A 175 0.77 -6.13 18.72
C HIS A 175 1.99 -5.23 18.60
N LEU A 176 2.90 -5.59 17.70
CA LEU A 176 4.20 -4.96 17.55
C LEU A 176 4.18 -3.96 16.40
N THR A 177 4.95 -2.88 16.48
CA THR A 177 5.28 -2.07 15.32
C THR A 177 6.01 -2.91 14.27
N LEU A 178 5.97 -2.44 13.01
CA LEU A 178 6.74 -3.07 11.95
C LEU A 178 8.23 -3.07 12.25
N ASP A 179 8.75 -2.00 12.85
CA ASP A 179 10.19 -1.88 13.12
C ASP A 179 10.63 -2.79 14.27
N MET A 180 9.84 -2.91 15.34
CA MET A 180 10.08 -3.91 16.38
C MET A 180 10.04 -5.34 15.81
N ALA A 181 9.05 -5.67 14.99
CA ALA A 181 8.93 -6.98 14.37
C ALA A 181 10.14 -7.32 13.48
N LYS A 182 10.62 -6.35 12.66
CA LYS A 182 11.83 -6.50 11.84
C LYS A 182 13.06 -6.76 12.70
N GLN A 183 13.25 -5.99 13.77
CA GLN A 183 14.38 -6.15 14.67
C GLN A 183 14.37 -7.54 15.34
N ILE A 184 13.22 -7.99 15.83
CA ILE A 184 13.08 -9.33 16.44
C ILE A 184 13.39 -10.42 15.42
N ALA A 185 12.83 -10.34 14.20
CA ALA A 185 13.09 -11.32 13.15
C ALA A 185 14.58 -11.35 12.76
N ALA A 186 15.22 -10.17 12.67
CA ALA A 186 16.63 -10.05 12.34
C ALA A 186 17.56 -10.53 13.47
N ALA A 187 17.14 -10.45 14.73
CA ALA A 187 17.90 -10.92 15.89
C ALA A 187 17.88 -12.46 16.06
N GLU A 188 16.90 -13.15 15.47
CA GLU A 188 16.71 -14.58 15.67
C GLU A 188 17.77 -15.42 14.94
N ARG A 189 18.48 -16.29 15.67
CA ARG A 189 19.60 -17.09 15.14
C ARG A 189 19.13 -18.45 14.61
N ASN A 190 18.16 -18.43 13.71
CA ASN A 190 17.63 -19.62 13.03
C ASN A 190 17.45 -19.37 11.54
N ASP A 191 16.98 -20.39 10.81
CA ASP A 191 16.82 -20.33 9.35
C ASP A 191 15.81 -19.28 8.93
N LYS A 192 14.71 -19.12 9.67
CA LYS A 192 13.70 -18.08 9.43
C LYS A 192 14.20 -16.67 9.68
N GLY A 193 15.00 -16.47 10.73
CA GLY A 193 15.69 -15.21 10.97
C GLY A 193 16.73 -14.91 9.88
N LYS A 194 17.41 -15.94 9.34
CA LYS A 194 18.33 -15.78 8.20
C LYS A 194 17.58 -15.38 6.93
N GLU A 195 16.44 -16.02 6.66
CA GLU A 195 15.53 -15.67 5.58
C GLU A 195 15.08 -14.20 5.69
N ALA A 196 14.65 -13.77 6.88
CA ALA A 196 14.26 -12.38 7.14
C ALA A 196 15.39 -11.38 6.91
N ARG A 197 16.60 -11.65 7.43
CA ARG A 197 17.78 -10.78 7.21
C ARG A 197 18.12 -10.62 5.74
N LEU A 198 18.19 -11.74 5.00
CA LEU A 198 18.48 -11.72 3.57
C LEU A 198 17.43 -10.94 2.78
N TYR A 199 16.16 -11.11 3.16
CA TYR A 199 15.05 -10.38 2.57
C TYR A 199 15.19 -8.87 2.80
N PHE A 200 15.42 -8.42 4.04
CA PHE A 200 15.55 -6.99 4.33
C PHE A 200 16.75 -6.35 3.62
N ILE A 201 17.90 -7.04 3.58
CA ILE A 201 19.08 -6.57 2.84
C ILE A 201 18.78 -6.39 1.35
N ALA A 202 18.06 -7.34 0.75
CA ALA A 202 17.69 -7.24 -0.65
C ALA A 202 16.71 -6.09 -0.92
N CYS A 203 15.72 -5.87 -0.03
CA CYS A 203 14.84 -4.71 -0.11
C CYS A 203 15.60 -3.39 -0.01
N GLU A 204 16.56 -3.28 0.91
CA GLU A 204 17.39 -2.07 1.04
C GLU A 204 18.26 -1.83 -0.21
N LYS A 205 18.84 -2.89 -0.79
CA LYS A 205 19.61 -2.79 -2.04
C LYS A 205 18.74 -2.29 -3.18
N GLU A 206 17.51 -2.79 -3.29
CA GLU A 206 16.57 -2.36 -4.33
C GLU A 206 16.12 -0.92 -4.10
N MET A 207 15.83 -0.52 -2.86
CA MET A 207 15.48 0.87 -2.54
C MET A 207 16.63 1.82 -2.87
N LYS A 208 17.87 1.46 -2.53
CA LYS A 208 19.08 2.23 -2.90
C LYS A 208 19.26 2.32 -4.42
N ARG A 209 18.99 1.23 -5.15
CA ARG A 209 19.00 1.22 -6.62
C ARG A 209 17.95 2.17 -7.19
N LEU A 210 16.74 2.18 -6.63
CA LEU A 210 15.67 3.09 -7.05
C LEU A 210 15.99 4.56 -6.74
N GLN A 211 16.64 4.83 -5.61
CA GLN A 211 17.07 6.17 -5.22
C GLN A 211 18.27 6.68 -6.02
N SER A 212 19.14 5.78 -6.51
CA SER A 212 20.29 6.13 -7.34
C SER A 212 19.95 6.26 -8.83
N LEU A 213 18.70 5.96 -9.22
CA LEU A 213 18.19 6.38 -10.52
C LEU A 213 18.19 7.91 -10.56
N PRO A 214 18.62 8.53 -11.68
CA PRO A 214 18.56 9.98 -11.80
C PRO A 214 17.12 10.42 -11.53
N PRO A 215 16.89 11.50 -10.76
CA PRO A 215 15.55 12.05 -10.62
C PRO A 215 15.02 12.20 -12.04
N SER A 216 13.87 11.58 -12.30
CA SER A 216 13.06 11.94 -13.47
C SER A 216 13.09 13.45 -13.52
N GLY A 217 13.74 14.02 -14.54
CA GLY A 217 13.87 15.47 -14.68
C GLY A 217 12.49 16.12 -14.58
N PRO A 218 12.42 17.44 -14.38
CA PRO A 218 11.15 18.13 -14.24
C PRO A 218 10.19 17.64 -15.32
N ILE A 219 9.05 17.09 -14.90
CA ILE A 219 7.96 16.75 -15.79
C ILE A 219 7.55 18.08 -16.42
N ASP A 220 8.08 18.39 -17.60
CA ASP A 220 7.63 19.53 -18.39
C ASP A 220 6.25 19.15 -18.93
N PHE A 221 5.23 19.42 -18.10
CA PHE A 221 3.83 19.31 -18.49
C PHE A 221 3.53 20.47 -19.42
N LYS A 222 4.09 20.43 -20.63
CA LYS A 222 3.68 21.29 -21.72
C LYS A 222 2.30 20.80 -22.18
N LEU A 223 1.29 21.14 -21.39
CA LEU A 223 -0.11 21.12 -21.79
C LEU A 223 -0.20 21.82 -23.14
N SER A 224 -0.57 21.06 -24.16
CA SER A 224 -1.03 21.64 -25.41
C SER A 224 -2.15 22.64 -25.08
N PRO A 225 -2.18 23.87 -25.66
CA PRO A 225 -3.10 24.93 -25.25
C PRO A 225 -4.60 24.68 -25.50
N ARG A 226 -5.03 23.44 -25.80
CA ARG A 226 -6.39 23.14 -26.31
C ARG A 226 -7.25 22.27 -25.39
N GLY A 227 -7.01 22.33 -24.07
CA GLY A 227 -7.84 21.66 -23.05
C GLY A 227 -8.36 22.58 -21.93
N SER A 228 -8.32 23.91 -22.10
CA SER A 228 -8.57 24.89 -21.03
C SER A 228 -9.97 24.79 -20.40
N LYS A 229 -11.00 24.37 -21.14
CA LYS A 229 -12.37 24.31 -20.61
C LYS A 229 -12.56 23.27 -19.50
N GLY A 230 -11.94 22.10 -19.61
CA GLY A 230 -12.06 21.04 -18.60
C GLY A 230 -11.28 21.34 -17.32
N LEU A 231 -10.07 21.90 -17.46
CA LEU A 231 -9.24 22.33 -16.32
C LEU A 231 -9.84 23.54 -15.59
N GLN A 232 -10.49 24.46 -16.32
CA GLN A 232 -11.17 25.60 -15.72
C GLN A 232 -12.44 25.16 -14.99
N ALA A 233 -13.24 24.26 -15.58
CA ALA A 233 -14.39 23.66 -14.91
C ALA A 233 -14.00 22.91 -13.62
N LEU A 234 -12.90 22.15 -13.64
CA LEU A 234 -12.38 21.50 -12.43
C LEU A 234 -11.88 22.52 -11.39
N GLY A 235 -11.23 23.60 -11.83
CA GLY A 235 -10.80 24.68 -10.95
C GLY A 235 -11.98 25.43 -10.30
N ASP A 236 -13.07 25.63 -11.04
CA ASP A 236 -14.28 26.28 -10.55
C ASP A 236 -15.04 25.38 -9.57
N ILE A 237 -15.14 24.07 -9.86
CA ILE A 237 -15.72 23.07 -8.94
C ILE A 237 -14.92 23.01 -7.63
N LEU A 238 -13.58 23.01 -7.70
CA LEU A 238 -12.74 22.98 -6.50
C LEU A 238 -12.88 24.25 -5.66
N LYS A 239 -13.02 25.42 -6.29
CA LYS A 239 -13.30 26.68 -5.59
C LYS A 239 -14.68 26.68 -4.94
N GLU A 240 -15.69 26.15 -5.61
CA GLU A 240 -17.05 26.04 -5.10
C GLU A 240 -17.11 25.09 -3.89
N VAL A 241 -16.44 23.93 -3.97
CA VAL A 241 -16.31 22.99 -2.84
C VAL A 241 -15.61 23.63 -1.64
N ALA A 242 -14.53 24.40 -1.89
CA ALA A 242 -13.84 25.13 -0.83
C ALA A 242 -14.75 26.18 -0.16
N GLN A 243 -15.48 26.99 -0.95
CA GLN A 243 -16.41 28.00 -0.45
C GLN A 243 -17.58 27.38 0.32
N ASN A 244 -18.11 26.26 -0.15
CA ASN A 244 -19.18 25.52 0.54
C ASN A 244 -18.68 24.94 1.86
N SER A 245 -17.42 24.47 1.93
CA SER A 245 -16.81 23.99 3.17
C SER A 245 -16.68 25.11 4.23
N GLU A 246 -16.29 26.32 3.82
CA GLU A 246 -16.19 27.49 4.70
C GLU A 246 -17.57 28.01 5.14
N ALA A 247 -18.54 28.07 4.21
CA ALA A 247 -19.91 28.47 4.51
C ALA A 247 -20.57 27.50 5.51
N LYS A 248 -20.31 26.19 5.36
CA LYS A 248 -20.76 25.15 6.28
C LYS A 248 -20.17 25.34 7.68
N ALA A 249 -18.88 25.64 7.78
CA ALA A 249 -18.23 25.90 9.07
C ALA A 249 -18.83 27.14 9.78
N ARG A 250 -19.09 28.22 9.04
CA ARG A 250 -19.72 29.44 9.60
C ARG A 250 -21.13 29.17 10.12
N LEU A 251 -21.95 28.43 9.39
CA LEU A 251 -23.30 28.06 9.81
C LEU A 251 -23.30 27.10 11.00
N GLN A 252 -22.32 26.20 11.10
CA GLN A 252 -22.14 25.35 12.28
C GLN A 252 -21.78 26.14 13.53
N ASP A 253 -20.92 27.16 13.41
CA ASP A 253 -20.59 28.05 14.52
C ASP A 253 -21.76 28.97 14.91
N GLU A 254 -22.52 29.47 13.93
CA GLU A 254 -23.75 30.22 14.19
C GLU A 254 -24.80 29.36 14.90
N LEU A 255 -24.97 28.10 14.48
CA LEU A 255 -25.87 27.14 15.13
C LEU A 255 -25.46 26.92 16.59
N ARG A 256 -24.17 26.74 16.87
CA ARG A 256 -23.64 26.60 18.24
C ARG A 256 -23.95 27.82 19.10
N ARG A 257 -23.76 29.03 18.58
CA ARG A 257 -24.05 30.28 19.31
C ARG A 257 -25.55 30.43 19.61
N LYS A 258 -26.42 30.14 18.63
CA LYS A 258 -27.87 30.24 18.80
C LYS A 258 -28.44 29.20 19.76
N MET A 259 -27.88 27.98 19.77
CA MET A 259 -28.22 26.96 20.77
C MET A 259 -27.84 27.40 22.20
N LEU A 260 -26.71 28.07 22.38
CA LEU A 260 -26.31 28.63 23.67
C LEU A 260 -27.21 29.80 24.13
N GLN A 261 -27.81 30.52 23.19
CA GLN A 261 -28.74 31.64 23.45
C GLN A 261 -30.19 31.18 23.66
N GLY A 262 -30.51 29.89 23.47
CA GLY A 262 -31.84 29.32 23.73
C GLY A 262 -32.93 29.66 22.70
N ASP A 263 -32.58 30.25 21.56
CA ASP A 263 -33.54 30.60 20.49
C ASP A 263 -33.84 29.37 19.61
N ALA A 264 -34.91 28.65 19.97
CA ALA A 264 -35.34 27.43 19.30
C ALA A 264 -35.72 27.66 17.82
N GLN A 265 -36.33 28.80 17.50
CA GLN A 265 -36.82 29.08 16.14
C GLN A 265 -35.66 29.44 15.20
N ALA A 266 -34.70 30.24 15.67
CA ALA A 266 -33.50 30.56 14.92
C ALA A 266 -32.57 29.35 14.72
N THR A 267 -32.52 28.43 15.70
CA THR A 267 -31.76 27.18 15.62
C THR A 267 -32.30 26.25 14.52
N VAL A 268 -33.62 26.09 14.43
CA VAL A 268 -34.27 25.28 13.38
C VAL A 268 -34.03 25.88 11.99
N ALA A 269 -34.12 27.20 11.86
CA ALA A 269 -33.85 27.89 10.59
C ALA A 269 -32.39 27.71 10.12
N THR A 270 -31.42 27.85 11.03
CA THR A 270 -30.00 27.64 10.71
C THR A 270 -29.69 26.17 10.37
N ARG A 271 -30.34 25.21 11.03
CA ARG A 271 -30.19 23.77 10.72
C ARG A 271 -30.72 23.40 9.33
N LYS A 272 -31.82 24.02 8.89
CA LYS A 272 -32.35 23.83 7.54
C LYS A 272 -31.37 24.32 6.47
N ARG A 273 -30.81 25.53 6.64
CA ARG A 273 -29.80 26.11 5.73
C ARG A 273 -28.52 25.26 5.65
N LEU A 274 -28.14 24.60 6.74
CA LEU A 274 -27.00 23.68 6.74
C LEU A 274 -27.26 22.42 5.91
N GLY A 275 -28.52 21.97 5.83
CA GLY A 275 -28.95 20.85 4.98
C GLY A 275 -28.97 21.20 3.50
N ASP A 276 -29.27 22.45 3.15
CA ASP A 276 -29.33 22.92 1.76
C ASP A 276 -27.94 23.08 1.11
N ILE A 277 -26.85 23.05 1.90
CA ILE A 277 -25.44 23.18 1.43
C ILE A 277 -24.73 21.81 1.33
N ALA A 278 -25.38 20.72 1.77
CA ALA A 278 -24.83 19.35 1.76
C ALA A 278 -25.18 18.59 0.48
#